data_AF-A0AA45R1D2-F1
#
_entry.id   AF-A0AA45R1D2-F1
#
_cell.length_a   1.000
_cell.length_b   1.000
_cell.length_c   1.000
_cell.angle_alpha   90.00
_cell.angle_beta   90.00
_cell.angle_gamma   90.00
#
_symmetry.space_group_name_H-M   'P 1'
#
loop_
_entity.id
_entity.type
_entity.pdbx_description
1 polymer ?
#
loop_
_entity_poly.entity_id
_entity_poly.type
_entity_poly.pdbx_seq_one_letter_code
_entity_poly.pdbx_strand_id
1 'polypeptide(L)'
;MTARCDGAAQAQEGAADRDRGLRARPGSPAPDAGPQESAWHTLLDLGEELDRRWSLIGGQVVMLVLAEHGRHAHRATDDGDVVLGLLPEEIGRQERPPRSDSGRPGFEIPGGNRALVRSERLPVRLGERVGRARRASV
;
A
#
# COMPACT_ATOMS: atom_id res chain seq x y z
N MET A 1 9.07 -17.39 1.69
CA MET A 1 8.95 -16.81 3.05
C MET A 1 7.69 -15.96 3.07
N THR A 2 6.74 -16.21 3.97
CA THR A 2 5.46 -15.47 4.05
C THR A 2 5.47 -14.61 5.30
N ALA A 3 5.27 -13.30 5.15
CA ALA A 3 5.18 -12.41 6.30
C ALA A 3 3.82 -12.55 6.99
N ARG A 4 3.80 -12.51 8.33
CA ARG A 4 2.58 -12.51 9.15
C ARG A 4 2.41 -11.14 9.78
N CYS A 5 1.27 -10.50 9.53
CA CYS A 5 0.91 -9.25 10.19
C CYS A 5 -0.24 -9.56 11.14
N ASP A 6 0.07 -9.79 12.42
CA ASP A 6 -0.95 -9.97 13.45
C ASP A 6 -1.36 -8.57 13.97
N GLY A 7 -2.66 -8.27 13.88
CA GLY A 7 -3.22 -6.98 14.22
C GLY A 7 -3.07 -6.66 15.71
N ALA A 8 -2.31 -5.63 16.02
CA ALA A 8 -2.29 -5.02 17.35
C ALA A 8 -2.98 -3.65 17.25
N ALA A 9 -4.31 -3.67 17.26
CA ALA A 9 -5.13 -2.46 17.34
C ALA A 9 -5.98 -2.53 18.61
N GLN A 10 -5.64 -1.72 19.61
CA GLN A 10 -6.60 -1.32 20.63
C GLN A 10 -7.53 -0.27 20.02
N ALA A 11 -8.83 -0.50 20.17
CA ALA A 11 -9.90 0.28 19.57
C ALA A 11 -9.89 1.75 20.03
N GLN A 12 -10.15 2.65 19.09
CA GLN A 12 -10.57 4.01 19.41
C GLN A 12 -11.66 4.42 18.43
N GLU A 13 -12.85 4.66 18.97
CA GLU A 13 -14.08 4.98 18.23
C GLU A 13 -14.04 6.40 17.65
N GLY A 14 -14.57 6.52 16.43
CA GLY A 14 -15.23 7.75 15.98
C GLY A 14 -14.63 8.40 14.74
N ALA A 15 -15.29 8.22 13.59
CA ALA A 15 -15.64 9.30 12.67
C ALA A 15 -16.56 8.78 11.56
N ALA A 16 -17.52 9.62 11.18
CA ALA A 16 -18.74 9.30 10.48
C ALA A 16 -18.59 8.86 9.01
N ASP A 17 -19.49 7.95 8.66
CA ASP A 17 -20.08 7.61 7.36
C ASP A 17 -20.25 8.80 6.41
N ARG A 18 -19.47 8.79 5.31
CA ARG A 18 -19.82 9.37 3.99
C ARG A 18 -19.01 8.71 2.87
N ASP A 19 -19.45 7.56 2.36
CA ASP A 19 -19.43 7.37 0.90
C ASP A 19 -20.28 6.18 0.43
N ARG A 20 -21.34 6.48 -0.30
CA ARG A 20 -22.26 5.50 -0.88
C ARG A 20 -21.74 5.17 -2.28
N GLY A 21 -20.94 4.12 -2.44
CA GLY A 21 -20.51 3.70 -3.78
C GLY A 21 -19.54 2.53 -3.96
N LEU A 22 -18.86 2.03 -2.92
CA LEU A 22 -18.10 0.78 -3.03
C LEU A 22 -18.95 -0.38 -2.53
N ARG A 23 -19.40 -1.26 -3.43
CA ARG A 23 -19.86 -2.60 -3.00
C ARG A 23 -18.70 -3.27 -2.27
N ALA A 24 -18.94 -3.80 -1.07
CA ALA A 24 -17.97 -4.59 -0.34
C ALA A 24 -17.45 -5.71 -1.26
N ARG A 25 -16.14 -5.71 -1.49
CA ARG A 25 -15.47 -6.69 -2.35
C ARG A 25 -15.23 -7.97 -1.54
N PRO A 26 -15.15 -9.14 -2.21
CA PRO A 26 -14.68 -10.34 -1.53
C PRO A 26 -13.28 -10.08 -0.97
N GLY A 27 -13.14 -10.12 0.37
CA GLY A 27 -11.91 -9.76 1.06
C GLY A 27 -11.86 -8.34 1.62
N SER A 28 -12.93 -7.53 1.50
CA SER A 28 -13.06 -6.28 2.27
C SER A 28 -13.03 -6.56 3.78
N PRO A 29 -12.47 -5.64 4.59
CA PRO A 29 -12.41 -5.81 6.03
C PRO A 29 -13.81 -6.00 6.62
N ALA A 30 -13.90 -6.77 7.70
CA ALA A 30 -15.12 -6.84 8.49
C ALA A 30 -15.51 -5.41 8.96
N PRO A 31 -16.80 -5.11 9.15
CA PRO A 31 -17.24 -3.77 9.54
C PRO A 31 -16.67 -3.29 10.89
N ASP A 32 -16.18 -4.21 11.72
CA ASP A 32 -15.53 -3.97 13.01
C ASP A 32 -13.98 -4.06 12.96
N ALA A 33 -13.40 -4.28 11.78
CA ALA A 33 -11.95 -4.32 11.62
C ALA A 33 -11.31 -2.98 12.03
N GLY A 34 -10.23 -3.06 12.81
CA GLY A 34 -9.46 -1.88 13.18
C GLY A 34 -8.88 -1.17 11.94
N PRO A 35 -8.53 0.13 12.03
CA PRO A 35 -7.97 0.89 10.91
C PRO A 35 -6.78 0.22 10.23
N GLN A 36 -5.89 -0.38 11.02
CA GLN A 36 -4.74 -1.12 10.52
C GLN A 36 -5.12 -2.34 9.67
N GLU A 37 -6.07 -3.15 10.14
CA GLU A 37 -6.55 -4.32 9.40
C GLU A 37 -7.22 -3.87 8.10
N SER A 38 -8.06 -2.83 8.17
CA SER A 38 -8.70 -2.22 7.00
C SER A 38 -7.68 -1.73 5.96
N ALA A 39 -6.58 -1.12 6.41
CA ALA A 39 -5.51 -0.68 5.53
C ALA A 39 -4.80 -1.87 4.86
N TRP A 40 -4.54 -2.97 5.59
CA TRP A 40 -3.99 -4.19 4.98
C TRP A 40 -4.91 -4.81 3.94
N HIS A 41 -6.20 -4.95 4.23
CA HIS A 41 -7.17 -5.44 3.24
C HIS A 41 -7.13 -4.61 1.95
N THR A 42 -7.11 -3.28 2.08
CA THR A 42 -7.02 -2.36 0.95
C THR A 42 -5.74 -2.57 0.12
N LEU A 43 -4.60 -2.81 0.77
CA LEU A 43 -3.33 -3.06 0.07
C LEU A 43 -3.28 -4.43 -0.62
N LEU A 44 -3.93 -5.44 -0.04
CA LEU A 44 -4.05 -6.76 -0.69
C LEU A 44 -4.95 -6.66 -1.93
N ASP A 45 -6.08 -5.96 -1.82
CA ASP A 45 -6.95 -5.67 -2.96
C ASP A 45 -6.18 -4.90 -4.05
N LEU A 46 -5.39 -3.90 -3.66
CA LEU A 46 -4.54 -3.14 -4.60
C LEU A 46 -3.51 -4.04 -5.31
N GLY A 47 -2.93 -5.02 -4.61
CA GLY A 47 -1.96 -5.96 -5.16
C GLY A 47 -2.55 -6.95 -6.17
N GLU A 48 -3.83 -7.26 -6.00
CA GLU A 48 -4.61 -8.15 -6.87
C GLU A 48 -5.16 -7.41 -8.08
N GLU A 49 -5.68 -6.19 -7.91
CA GLU A 49 -6.39 -5.46 -8.97
C GLU A 49 -5.49 -4.55 -9.80
N LEU A 50 -4.46 -3.94 -9.19
CA LEU A 50 -3.66 -2.95 -9.87
C LEU A 50 -2.41 -3.58 -10.50
N ASP A 51 -2.47 -3.72 -11.82
CA ASP A 51 -1.34 -4.26 -12.59
C ASP A 51 -0.19 -3.24 -12.77
N ARG A 52 -0.47 -1.96 -12.52
CA ARG A 52 0.55 -0.89 -12.57
C ARG A 52 1.59 -1.06 -11.46
N ARG A 53 2.80 -0.52 -11.70
CA ARG A 53 3.85 -0.48 -10.68
C ARG A 53 3.45 0.45 -9.54
N TRP A 54 3.39 -0.11 -8.34
CA TRP A 54 3.25 0.62 -7.10
C TRP A 54 4.14 -0.02 -6.03
N SER A 55 4.48 0.75 -4.99
CA SER A 55 5.23 0.24 -3.85
C SER A 55 4.65 0.80 -2.56
N LEU A 56 4.48 -0.07 -1.57
CA LEU A 56 4.24 0.28 -0.17
C LEU A 56 5.40 1.13 0.35
N ILE A 57 5.04 2.17 1.09
CA ILE A 57 5.95 3.05 1.83
C ILE A 57 5.36 3.28 3.24
N GLY A 58 5.90 4.23 4.00
CA GLY A 58 5.34 4.65 5.28
C GLY A 58 5.45 3.61 6.40
N GLY A 59 4.55 3.67 7.38
CA GLY A 59 4.61 2.82 8.58
C GLY A 59 4.40 1.33 8.27
N GLN A 60 3.58 1.01 7.27
CA GLN A 60 3.26 -0.38 6.94
C GLN A 60 4.45 -1.18 6.40
N VAL A 61 5.34 -0.56 5.61
CA VAL A 61 6.56 -1.25 5.16
C VAL A 61 7.50 -1.53 6.32
N VAL A 62 7.55 -0.65 7.33
CA VAL A 62 8.36 -0.86 8.55
C VAL A 62 7.80 -2.02 9.35
N MET A 63 6.48 -2.09 9.56
CA MET A 63 5.85 -3.22 10.26
C MET A 63 6.10 -4.55 9.54
N LEU A 64 6.02 -4.55 8.20
CA LEU A 64 6.29 -5.74 7.40
C LEU A 64 7.74 -6.23 7.57
N VAL A 65 8.71 -5.32 7.52
CA VAL A 65 10.12 -5.65 7.75
C VAL A 65 10.36 -6.16 9.18
N LEU A 66 9.73 -5.55 10.18
CA LEU A 66 9.83 -6.04 11.57
C LEU A 66 9.26 -7.46 11.71
N ALA A 67 8.10 -7.72 11.11
CA ALA A 67 7.46 -9.03 11.13
C ALA A 67 8.31 -10.12 10.45
N GLU A 68 8.96 -9.79 9.33
CA GLU A 68 9.92 -10.69 8.67
C GLU A 68 11.09 -11.08 9.58
N HIS A 69 11.45 -10.21 10.54
CA HIS A 69 12.49 -10.45 11.54
C HIS A 69 11.94 -10.97 12.88
N GLY A 70 10.66 -11.35 12.95
CA GLY A 70 10.01 -11.81 14.18
C GLY A 70 9.92 -10.73 15.27
N ARG A 71 9.84 -9.46 14.86
CA ARG A 71 9.70 -8.30 15.75
C ARG A 71 8.33 -7.63 15.56
N HIS A 72 7.93 -6.88 16.57
CA HIS A 72 6.70 -6.08 16.55
C HIS A 72 7.04 -4.59 16.62
N ALA A 73 6.20 -3.75 16.00
CA ALA A 73 6.35 -2.32 16.08
C ALA A 73 6.01 -1.82 17.49
N HIS A 74 6.80 -0.87 18.00
CA HIS A 74 6.50 -0.20 19.28
C HIS A 74 5.22 0.64 19.20
N ARG A 75 4.96 1.22 18.03
CA ARG A 75 3.73 1.93 17.69
C ARG A 75 3.21 1.41 16.35
N ALA A 76 1.97 0.96 16.33
CA ALA A 76 1.25 0.59 15.12
C ALA A 76 0.91 1.83 14.29
N THR A 77 0.91 1.69 12.96
CA THR A 77 0.29 2.66 12.03
C THR A 77 -1.13 2.21 11.75
N ASP A 78 -2.03 3.18 11.61
CA ASP A 78 -3.47 3.02 11.36
C ASP A 78 -3.87 3.32 9.90
N ASP A 79 -2.91 3.76 9.09
CA ASP A 79 -3.05 4.14 7.69
C ASP A 79 -2.24 3.22 6.75
N GLY A 80 -2.31 3.50 5.45
CA GLY A 80 -1.56 2.81 4.41
C GLY A 80 -1.07 3.79 3.35
N ASP A 81 0.24 3.86 3.16
CA ASP A 81 0.88 4.75 2.18
C ASP A 81 1.43 3.96 0.99
N VAL A 82 1.11 4.40 -0.23
CA VAL A 82 1.67 3.83 -1.47
C VAL A 82 2.19 4.91 -2.40
N VAL A 83 3.27 4.60 -3.10
CA VAL A 83 3.70 5.35 -4.29
C VAL A 83 3.23 4.61 -5.52
N LEU A 84 2.51 5.30 -6.40
CA LEU A 84 2.03 4.78 -7.67
C LEU A 84 2.77 5.43 -8.84
N GLY A 85 3.35 4.61 -9.72
CA GLY A 85 3.89 5.08 -10.99
C GLY A 85 2.77 5.46 -11.95
N LEU A 86 2.41 6.75 -11.99
CA LEU A 86 1.32 7.24 -12.85
C LEU A 86 1.75 7.48 -14.29
N LEU A 87 3.04 7.69 -14.53
CA LEU A 87 3.61 8.04 -15.81
C LEU A 87 4.73 7.04 -16.17
N PRO A 88 5.11 6.92 -17.45
CA PRO A 88 6.23 6.06 -17.86
C PRO A 88 7.52 6.42 -17.11
N GLU A 89 8.43 5.45 -16.99
CA GLU A 89 9.77 5.70 -16.47
C GLU A 89 10.50 6.74 -17.34
N GLU A 90 11.48 7.46 -16.77
CA GLU A 90 12.32 8.43 -17.49
C GLU A 90 11.59 9.64 -18.13
N ILE A 91 10.53 10.16 -17.49
CA ILE A 91 9.82 11.39 -17.92
C ILE A 91 10.80 12.54 -18.22
N GLY A 92 11.86 12.68 -17.41
CA GLY A 92 12.88 13.71 -17.60
C GLY A 92 13.69 13.59 -18.90
N ARG A 93 13.60 12.46 -19.61
CA ARG A 93 14.29 12.20 -20.89
C ARG A 93 13.38 12.33 -22.11
N GLN A 94 12.07 12.53 -21.91
CA GLN A 94 11.12 12.62 -23.00
C GLN A 94 11.10 14.01 -23.63
N GLU A 95 11.08 14.09 -24.97
CA GLU A 95 10.96 15.36 -25.70
C GLU A 95 9.65 16.10 -25.39
N ARG A 96 8.59 15.35 -25.03
CA ARG A 96 7.28 15.88 -24.66
C ARG A 96 6.76 15.17 -23.41
N PRO A 97 7.05 15.71 -22.21
CA PRO A 97 6.55 15.11 -20.96
C PRO A 97 5.02 15.04 -20.94
N PRO A 98 4.43 13.97 -20.38
CA PRO A 98 2.99 13.88 -20.16
C PRO A 98 2.51 15.06 -19.30
N ARG A 99 1.27 15.51 -19.49
CA ARG A 99 0.69 16.61 -18.72
C ARG A 99 -0.46 16.11 -17.85
N SER A 100 -0.63 16.72 -16.68
CA SER A 100 -1.85 16.58 -15.89
C SER A 100 -3.05 17.19 -16.62
N ASP A 101 -4.25 16.89 -16.15
CA ASP A 101 -5.49 17.50 -16.64
C ASP A 101 -5.47 19.04 -16.51
N SER A 102 -4.74 19.56 -15.51
CA SER A 102 -4.47 20.99 -15.33
C SER A 102 -3.36 21.56 -16.25
N GLY A 103 -2.85 20.77 -17.20
CA GLY A 103 -1.83 21.17 -18.18
C GLY A 103 -0.39 21.23 -17.63
N ARG A 104 -0.16 20.93 -16.35
CA ARG A 104 1.18 20.94 -15.75
C ARG A 104 1.98 19.74 -16.23
N PRO A 105 3.26 19.91 -16.62
CA PRO A 105 4.08 18.76 -17.00
C PRO A 105 4.28 17.83 -15.80
N GLY A 106 4.25 16.52 -16.08
CA GLY A 106 4.70 15.51 -15.15
C GLY A 106 6.16 15.74 -14.81
N PHE A 107 6.51 15.52 -13.56
CA PHE A 107 7.89 15.63 -13.09
C PHE A 107 8.32 14.30 -12.48
N GLU A 108 9.60 13.99 -12.62
CA GLU A 108 10.21 12.82 -12.01
C GLU A 108 10.50 13.11 -10.54
N ILE A 109 10.23 12.14 -9.67
CA ILE A 109 10.59 12.19 -8.24
C ILE A 109 11.80 11.27 -8.02
N PRO A 110 13.02 11.82 -7.87
CA PRO A 110 14.20 11.01 -7.57
C PRO A 110 13.99 10.30 -6.22
N GLY A 111 13.83 8.98 -6.26
CA GLY A 111 13.49 8.15 -5.09
C GLY A 111 12.19 7.36 -5.28
N GLY A 112 11.13 8.01 -5.79
CA GLY A 112 9.87 7.34 -6.13
C GLY A 112 10.06 6.29 -7.22
N ASN A 113 10.75 6.65 -8.31
CA ASN A 113 11.12 5.70 -9.37
C ASN A 113 12.02 4.57 -8.84
N ARG A 114 12.92 4.84 -7.89
CA ARG A 114 13.79 3.81 -7.32
C ARG A 114 13.00 2.79 -6.49
N ALA A 115 12.03 3.24 -5.70
CA ALA A 115 11.13 2.35 -4.95
C ALA A 115 10.28 1.49 -5.89
N LEU A 116 9.78 2.06 -6.99
CA LEU A 116 9.00 1.35 -8.01
C LEU A 116 9.81 0.32 -8.78
N VAL A 117 11.05 0.64 -9.16
CA VAL A 117 11.95 -0.26 -9.91
C VAL A 117 12.38 -1.45 -9.04
N ARG A 118 12.67 -1.21 -7.76
CA ARG A 118 13.04 -2.25 -6.79
C ARG A 118 11.83 -2.97 -6.17
N SER A 119 10.61 -2.66 -6.61
CA SER A 119 9.41 -3.18 -5.98
C SER A 119 9.18 -4.64 -6.33
N GLU A 120 9.05 -5.47 -5.30
CA GLU A 120 8.78 -6.90 -5.40
C GLU A 120 7.43 -7.24 -4.78
N ARG A 121 6.76 -8.28 -5.32
CA ARG A 121 5.50 -8.82 -4.78
C ARG A 121 5.83 -9.82 -3.68
N LEU A 122 5.42 -9.52 -2.45
CA LEU A 122 5.60 -10.38 -1.29
C LEU A 122 4.26 -10.99 -0.84
N PRO A 123 4.22 -12.30 -0.53
CA PRO A 123 3.05 -12.90 0.07
C PRO A 123 2.88 -12.42 1.51
N VAL A 124 1.72 -11.83 1.80
CA VAL A 124 1.34 -11.35 3.13
C VAL A 124 0.14 -12.18 3.59
N ARG A 125 0.21 -12.66 4.83
CA ARG A 125 -0.91 -13.34 5.49
C ARG A 125 -1.54 -12.40 6.52
N LEU A 126 -2.85 -12.18 6.37
CA LEU A 126 -3.71 -11.45 7.28
C LEU A 126 -4.84 -12.39 7.72
N GLY A 127 -4.76 -12.90 8.95
CA GLY A 127 -5.64 -13.99 9.39
C GLY A 127 -5.59 -15.19 8.44
N GLU A 128 -6.73 -15.57 7.88
CA GLU A 128 -6.85 -16.64 6.88
C GLU A 128 -6.56 -16.17 5.44
N ARG A 129 -6.58 -14.85 5.19
CA ARG A 129 -6.33 -14.29 3.85
C ARG A 129 -4.84 -14.31 3.55
N VAL A 130 -4.47 -14.81 2.37
CA VAL A 130 -3.14 -14.65 1.79
C VAL A 130 -3.27 -13.84 0.51
N GLY A 131 -2.69 -12.64 0.51
CA GLY A 131 -2.61 -11.79 -0.67
C GLY A 131 -1.16 -11.41 -0.98
N ARG A 132 -0.97 -10.49 -1.92
CA ARG A 132 0.36 -10.00 -2.30
C ARG A 132 0.42 -8.49 -2.12
N ALA A 133 1.34 -8.02 -1.26
CA ALA A 133 1.69 -6.61 -1.18
C ALA A 133 2.96 -6.35 -2.00
N ARG A 134 3.16 -5.12 -2.47
CA ARG A 134 4.40 -4.70 -3.13
C ARG A 134 5.22 -3.83 -2.22
N ARG A 135 6.51 -4.11 -2.02
CA ARG A 135 7.43 -3.17 -1.38
C ARG A 135 8.77 -3.18 -2.11
N ALA A 136 9.53 -2.10 -1.99
CA ALA A 136 10.91 -2.11 -2.44
C ALA A 136 11.71 -3.19 -1.68
N SER A 137 12.53 -3.96 -2.40
CA SER A 137 13.55 -4.81 -1.79
C SER A 137 14.41 -3.94 -0.86
N VAL A 138 14.63 -4.37 0.37
CA VAL A 138 15.59 -3.74 1.29
C VAL A 138 17.01 -4.14 0.92
#